data_AF-A0A0A8WGZ0-F1
#
_entry.id   AF-A0A0A8WGZ0-F1
#
_cell.length_a   1.000
_cell.length_b   1.000
_cell.length_c   1.000
_cell.angle_alpha   90.00
_cell.angle_beta   90.00
_cell.angle_gamma   90.00
#
_symmetry.space_group_name_H-M   'P 1'
#
loop_
_entity.id
_entity.type
_entity.pdbx_description
1 polymer ?
#
loop_
_entity_poly.entity_id
_entity_poly.type
_entity_poly.pdbx_seq_one_letter_code
_entity_poly.pdbx_strand_id
1 'polypeptide(L)'
;MPEVFEAAAQYDDWEGSVAADNDVDDSIQSLLASRGMKSDGEALVGLSLYSGEAYFSVSAYLVPAENAEAAKAYLEAENIPNVKKVDIENVSAEEFFRLFKRFSVALSWKGMNLIGRELNTGE
;
A
#
# COMPACT_ATOMS: atom_id res chain seq x y z
N MET A 1 -15.76 -6.33 13.01
CA MET A 1 -16.28 -5.88 11.70
C MET A 1 -15.18 -6.04 10.68
N PRO A 2 -15.49 -6.44 9.43
CA PRO A 2 -14.50 -6.45 8.35
C PRO A 2 -14.01 -5.02 8.05
N GLU A 3 -12.75 -4.90 7.68
CA GLU A 3 -12.13 -3.67 7.18
C GLU A 3 -12.21 -3.66 5.65
N VAL A 4 -12.54 -2.51 5.05
CA VAL A 4 -12.47 -2.33 3.60
C VAL A 4 -11.08 -1.82 3.26
N PHE A 5 -10.36 -2.54 2.40
CA PHE A 5 -9.02 -2.15 1.97
C PHE A 5 -9.11 -1.10 0.86
N GLU A 6 -9.23 0.16 1.26
CA GLU A 6 -9.30 1.32 0.36
C GLU A 6 -8.67 2.56 1.01
N ALA A 7 -8.25 3.53 0.19
CA ALA A 7 -7.84 4.83 0.68
C ALA A 7 -9.08 5.68 0.99
N ALA A 8 -9.11 6.31 2.17
CA ALA A 8 -10.17 7.22 2.56
C ALA A 8 -9.61 8.37 3.42
N ALA A 9 -10.16 9.56 3.20
CA ALA A 9 -9.98 10.78 3.96
C ALA A 9 -11.36 11.24 4.48
N GLN A 10 -11.40 12.35 5.21
CA GLN A 10 -12.64 12.83 5.81
C GLN A 10 -13.74 13.18 4.80
N TYR A 11 -13.36 13.72 3.64
CA TYR A 11 -14.31 14.19 2.61
C TYR A 11 -14.12 13.55 1.23
N ASP A 12 -13.00 12.85 0.99
CA ASP A 12 -12.72 12.15 -0.28
C ASP A 12 -12.93 12.99 -1.56
N ASP A 13 -12.48 14.25 -1.53
CA ASP A 13 -12.62 15.18 -2.67
C ASP A 13 -11.77 14.79 -3.89
N TRP A 14 -10.73 13.98 -3.69
CA TRP A 14 -9.82 13.52 -4.72
C TRP A 14 -9.88 12.00 -4.86
N GLU A 15 -9.80 11.52 -6.10
CA GLU A 15 -9.69 10.11 -6.46
C GLU A 15 -8.45 9.90 -7.32
N GLY A 16 -7.87 8.70 -7.33
CA GLY A 16 -6.59 8.53 -7.99
C GLY A 16 -6.10 7.11 -8.17
N SER A 17 -4.86 7.06 -8.65
CA SER A 17 -4.09 5.84 -8.83
C SER A 17 -2.70 5.99 -8.22
N VAL A 18 -2.17 4.88 -7.70
CA VAL A 18 -0.82 4.78 -7.17
C VAL A 18 -0.07 3.67 -7.90
N ALA A 19 1.20 3.89 -8.17
CA ALA A 19 2.10 2.87 -8.71
C ALA A 19 3.47 2.99 -8.04
N ALA A 20 4.09 1.85 -7.76
CA ALA A 20 5.41 1.81 -7.15
C ALA A 20 6.22 0.60 -7.65
N ASP A 21 7.52 0.81 -7.82
CA ASP A 21 8.49 -0.24 -8.12
C ASP A 21 9.21 -0.64 -6.83
N ASN A 22 9.32 -1.94 -6.54
CA ASN A 22 10.12 -2.40 -5.42
C ASN A 22 11.59 -2.03 -5.60
N ASP A 23 12.22 -1.60 -4.51
CA ASP A 23 13.66 -1.68 -4.38
C ASP A 23 14.08 -3.14 -4.10
N VAL A 24 15.25 -3.56 -4.54
CA VAL A 24 15.75 -4.92 -4.32
C VAL A 24 16.46 -5.02 -2.96
N ASP A 25 17.15 -3.95 -2.55
CA ASP A 25 18.02 -3.95 -1.39
C ASP A 25 17.35 -3.29 -0.18
N ASP A 26 16.64 -2.17 -0.38
CA ASP A 26 15.96 -1.40 0.70
C ASP A 26 14.45 -1.35 0.50
N SER A 27 13.81 -2.52 0.60
CA SER A 27 12.36 -2.69 0.36
C SER A 27 11.53 -2.72 1.63
N ILE A 28 10.21 -2.53 1.50
CA ILE A 28 9.27 -2.74 2.62
C ILE A 28 9.36 -4.16 3.18
N GLN A 29 9.59 -5.16 2.34
CA GLN A 29 9.75 -6.56 2.80
C GLN A 29 10.95 -6.69 3.73
N SER A 30 12.08 -6.09 3.34
CA SER A 30 13.33 -6.04 4.12
C SER A 30 13.12 -5.30 5.44
N LEU A 31 12.41 -4.16 5.42
CA LEU A 31 12.08 -3.39 6.61
C LEU A 31 11.24 -4.21 7.61
N LEU A 32 10.16 -4.86 7.14
CA LEU A 32 9.29 -5.66 8.00
C LEU A 32 10.02 -6.87 8.60
N ALA A 33 10.86 -7.55 7.81
CA ALA A 33 11.65 -8.68 8.30
C ALA A 33 12.68 -8.25 9.35
N SER A 34 13.45 -7.17 9.08
CA SER A 34 14.47 -6.66 10.00
C SER A 34 13.90 -6.17 11.34
N ARG A 35 12.64 -5.72 11.35
CA ARG A 35 11.91 -5.32 12.56
C ARG A 35 11.15 -6.47 13.23
N GLY A 36 11.26 -7.70 12.73
CA GLY A 36 10.55 -8.88 13.26
C GLY A 36 9.03 -8.83 13.09
N MET A 37 8.54 -7.97 12.19
CA MET A 37 7.12 -7.75 11.92
C MET A 37 6.54 -8.76 10.91
N LYS A 38 7.42 -9.36 10.09
CA LYS A 38 7.11 -10.39 9.10
C LYS A 38 7.96 -11.64 9.33
N SER A 39 7.32 -12.81 9.28
CA SER A 39 7.97 -14.13 9.30
C SER A 39 8.18 -14.71 7.89
N ASP A 40 9.01 -15.75 7.77
CA ASP A 40 9.35 -16.39 6.48
C ASP A 40 8.15 -17.04 5.79
N GLY A 41 7.20 -17.57 6.56
CA GLY A 41 5.94 -18.14 6.04
C GLY A 41 4.82 -17.12 5.82
N GLU A 42 5.12 -15.83 5.89
CA GLU A 42 4.15 -14.76 5.61
C GLU A 42 4.50 -14.06 4.29
N ALA A 43 3.49 -13.62 3.55
CA ALA A 43 3.63 -12.80 2.35
C ALA A 43 2.99 -11.42 2.56
N LEU A 44 3.70 -10.36 2.19
CA LEU A 44 3.15 -9.00 2.08
C LEU A 44 2.24 -8.89 0.86
N VAL A 45 1.00 -8.50 1.08
CA VAL A 45 -0.04 -8.42 0.05
C VAL A 45 -0.65 -7.03 -0.10
N GLY A 46 -0.39 -6.12 0.82
CA GLY A 46 -0.94 -4.78 0.77
C GLY A 46 -0.24 -3.81 1.70
N LEU A 47 -0.38 -2.52 1.36
CA LEU A 47 0.09 -1.41 2.15
C LEU A 47 -0.99 -0.33 2.17
N SER A 48 -1.19 0.27 3.34
CA SER A 48 -2.02 1.45 3.51
C SER A 48 -1.16 2.56 4.08
N LEU A 49 -1.30 3.76 3.54
CA LEU A 49 -0.66 4.97 4.04
C LEU A 49 -1.73 6.02 4.30
N TYR A 50 -1.68 6.64 5.47
CA TYR A 50 -2.50 7.79 5.81
C TYR A 50 -1.61 8.92 6.31
N SER A 51 -1.89 10.14 5.82
CA SER A 51 -1.22 11.36 6.24
C SER A 51 -2.26 12.46 6.45
N GLY A 52 -2.30 13.02 7.66
CA GLY A 52 -3.17 14.13 8.05
C GLY A 52 -2.42 15.12 8.96
N GLU A 53 -3.11 16.16 9.45
CA GLU A 53 -2.50 17.35 10.08
C GLU A 53 -1.40 17.05 11.12
N ALA A 54 -1.57 16.04 11.96
CA ALA A 54 -0.60 15.65 12.99
C ALA A 54 -0.37 14.13 13.07
N TYR A 55 -0.83 13.38 12.06
CA TYR A 55 -0.81 11.92 12.09
C TYR A 55 -0.35 11.36 10.76
N PHE A 56 0.70 10.56 10.80
CA PHE A 56 1.19 9.78 9.69
C PHE A 56 1.22 8.32 10.12
N SER A 57 0.71 7.43 9.28
CA SER A 57 0.70 5.99 9.55
C SER A 57 0.87 5.20 8.27
N VAL A 58 1.59 4.09 8.42
CA VAL A 58 1.74 3.08 7.38
C VAL A 58 1.40 1.74 8.00
N SER A 59 0.52 0.99 7.36
CA SER A 59 0.17 -0.37 7.77
C SER A 59 0.50 -1.34 6.64
N ALA A 60 1.12 -2.47 6.99
CA ALA A 60 1.36 -3.60 6.12
C ALA A 60 0.32 -4.71 6.36
N TYR A 61 -0.02 -5.41 5.30
CA TYR A 61 -1.01 -6.49 5.31
C TYR A 61 -0.34 -7.79 4.88
N LEU A 62 -0.39 -8.79 5.76
CA LEU A 62 0.32 -10.06 5.63
C LEU A 62 -0.66 -11.24 5.62
N VAL A 63 -0.35 -12.27 4.85
CA VAL A 63 -1.08 -13.56 4.83
C VAL A 63 -0.12 -14.73 4.98
N PRO A 64 -0.54 -15.89 5.52
CA PRO A 64 0.30 -17.07 5.59
C PRO A 64 0.50 -17.67 4.19
N ALA A 65 1.67 -17.43 3.59
CA ALA A 65 2.03 -17.91 2.27
C ALA A 65 3.55 -17.82 2.04
N GLU A 66 4.10 -18.81 1.34
CA GLU A 66 5.53 -18.88 1.01
C GLU A 66 5.91 -18.04 -0.23
N ASN A 67 4.94 -17.72 -1.09
CA ASN A 67 5.16 -16.99 -2.33
C ASN A 67 3.87 -16.28 -2.80
N ALA A 68 3.99 -15.47 -3.86
CA ALA A 68 2.89 -14.68 -4.41
C ALA A 68 1.71 -15.53 -4.92
N GLU A 69 1.97 -16.70 -5.49
CA GLU A 69 0.93 -17.58 -6.03
C GLU A 69 0.09 -18.20 -4.90
N ALA A 70 0.76 -18.67 -3.84
CA ALA A 70 0.11 -19.14 -2.62
C ALA A 70 -0.68 -18.02 -1.91
N ALA A 71 -0.13 -16.80 -1.86
CA ALA A 71 -0.81 -15.64 -1.27
C ALA A 71 -2.09 -15.29 -2.05
N LYS A 72 -2.04 -15.33 -3.38
CA LYS A 72 -3.20 -15.12 -4.23
C LYS A 72 -4.26 -16.19 -4.00
N ALA A 73 -3.87 -17.48 -3.99
CA ALA A 73 -4.79 -18.57 -3.73
C ALA A 73 -5.45 -18.46 -2.34
N TYR A 74 -4.70 -18.04 -1.32
CA TYR A 74 -5.21 -17.80 0.02
C TYR A 74 -6.29 -16.70 0.04
N LEU A 75 -6.03 -15.57 -0.64
CA LEU A 75 -6.98 -14.45 -0.70
C LEU A 75 -8.24 -14.80 -1.50
N GLU A 76 -8.13 -15.64 -2.53
CA GLU A 76 -9.25 -16.06 -3.37
C GLU A 76 -10.10 -17.19 -2.75
N ALA A 77 -9.57 -17.90 -1.74
CA ALA A 77 -10.26 -19.02 -1.11
C ALA A 77 -11.47 -18.61 -0.26
N GLU A 78 -11.51 -17.35 0.20
CA GLU A 78 -12.57 -16.82 1.05
C GLU A 78 -13.12 -15.52 0.48
N ASN A 79 -14.43 -15.30 0.61
CA ASN A 79 -15.04 -14.02 0.21
C ASN A 79 -14.56 -12.84 1.08
N ILE A 80 -14.15 -13.12 2.33
CA ILE A 80 -13.59 -12.15 3.28
C ILE A 80 -12.35 -12.80 3.90
N PRO A 81 -11.17 -12.66 3.30
CA PRO A 81 -9.98 -13.35 3.77
C PRO A 81 -9.46 -12.78 5.09
N ASN A 82 -8.92 -13.66 5.94
CA ASN A 82 -8.24 -13.24 7.17
C ASN A 82 -6.83 -12.72 6.86
N VAL A 83 -6.58 -11.45 7.16
CA VAL A 83 -5.30 -10.77 6.89
C VAL A 83 -4.73 -10.21 8.19
N LYS A 84 -3.42 -10.37 8.41
CA LYS A 84 -2.71 -9.78 9.54
C LYS A 84 -2.28 -8.35 9.17
N LYS A 85 -2.83 -7.36 9.86
CA LYS A 85 -2.40 -5.96 9.77
C LYS A 85 -1.27 -5.70 10.76
N VAL A 86 -0.21 -5.02 10.31
CA VAL A 86 0.91 -4.59 11.15
C VAL A 86 1.16 -3.11 10.91
N ASP A 87 1.10 -2.30 11.96
CA ASP A 87 1.43 -0.89 11.90
C ASP A 87 2.95 -0.70 11.97
N ILE A 88 3.49 0.02 10.99
CA ILE A 88 4.92 0.27 10.89
C ILE A 88 5.24 1.56 11.66
N GLU A 89 5.56 1.42 12.95
CA GLU A 89 5.88 2.54 13.82
C GLU A 89 7.17 3.26 13.39
N ASN A 90 7.28 4.56 13.72
CA ASN A 90 8.49 5.36 13.49
C ASN A 90 9.00 5.29 12.04
N VAL A 91 8.10 5.45 11.08
CA VAL A 91 8.43 5.67 9.67
C VAL A 91 7.88 7.03 9.29
N SER A 92 8.75 7.92 8.81
CA SER A 92 8.36 9.19 8.20
C SER A 92 7.87 8.98 6.77
N ALA A 93 7.17 9.99 6.22
CA ALA A 93 6.77 9.98 4.82
C ALA A 93 7.97 9.83 3.86
N GLU A 94 9.08 10.51 4.17
CA GLU A 94 10.30 10.43 3.37
C GLU A 94 10.89 9.02 3.38
N GLU A 95 11.01 8.41 4.57
CA GLU A 95 11.49 7.03 4.69
C GLU A 95 10.58 6.06 3.95
N PHE A 96 9.25 6.21 4.04
CA PHE A 96 8.32 5.37 3.30
C PHE A 96 8.56 5.42 1.79
N PHE A 97 8.68 6.62 1.21
CA PHE A 97 8.89 6.74 -0.24
C PHE A 97 10.26 6.23 -0.69
N ARG A 98 11.28 6.23 0.17
CA ARG A 98 12.60 5.65 -0.13
C ARG A 98 12.59 4.12 -0.23
N LEU A 99 11.59 3.45 0.36
CA LEU A 99 11.47 1.98 0.30
C LEU A 99 11.05 1.46 -1.10
N PHE A 100 10.80 2.38 -2.03
CA PHE A 100 10.48 2.09 -3.41
C PHE A 100 11.54 2.71 -4.31
N LYS A 101 11.95 1.97 -5.33
CA LYS A 101 12.85 2.49 -6.36
C LYS A 101 12.20 3.66 -7.12
N ARG A 102 10.88 3.60 -7.31
CA ARG A 102 10.04 4.64 -7.92
C ARG A 102 8.67 4.62 -7.27
N PHE A 103 8.11 5.79 -7.00
CA PHE A 103 6.75 5.94 -6.45
C PHE A 103 6.03 7.07 -7.20
N SER A 104 4.81 6.82 -7.65
CA SER A 104 4.01 7.77 -8.41
C SER A 104 2.57 7.79 -7.92
N VAL A 105 2.03 9.00 -7.77
CA VAL A 105 0.63 9.24 -7.43
C VAL A 105 0.05 10.20 -8.44
N ALA A 106 -1.12 9.85 -8.99
CA ALA A 106 -1.94 10.75 -9.78
C ALA A 106 -3.30 10.90 -9.09
N LEU A 107 -3.70 12.14 -8.84
CA LEU A 107 -4.99 12.48 -8.25
C LEU A 107 -5.79 13.34 -9.23
N SER A 108 -7.10 13.17 -9.23
CA SER A 108 -8.07 13.98 -9.94
C SER A 108 -9.15 14.43 -8.98
N TRP A 109 -9.66 15.65 -9.18
CA TRP A 109 -10.83 16.09 -8.45
C TRP A 109 -12.01 15.17 -8.79
N LYS A 110 -12.73 14.72 -7.77
CA LYS A 110 -13.80 13.75 -7.93
C LYS A 110 -14.83 14.21 -8.96
N GLY A 111 -15.13 13.33 -9.91
CA GLY A 111 -16.07 13.62 -11.00
C GLY A 111 -15.45 14.30 -12.24
N MET A 112 -14.15 14.62 -12.22
CA MET A 112 -13.44 15.12 -13.42
C MET A 112 -12.98 13.99 -14.35
N ASN A 113 -12.97 12.74 -13.88
CA ASN A 113 -12.62 11.55 -14.66
C ASN A 113 -11.25 11.67 -15.38
N LEU A 114 -10.24 12.29 -14.76
CA LEU A 114 -8.95 12.54 -15.42
C LEU A 114 -8.02 11.31 -15.43
N ILE A 115 -8.15 10.44 -14.43
CA ILE A 115 -7.29 9.26 -14.27
C ILE A 115 -7.41 8.35 -15.50
N GLY A 116 -6.26 7.97 -16.06
CA GLY A 116 -6.18 7.10 -17.25
C GLY A 116 -6.49 7.78 -18.58
N ARG A 117 -6.73 9.10 -18.62
CA ARG A 117 -6.95 9.84 -19.88
C ARG A 117 -5.64 10.35 -20.47
N GLU A 118 -5.53 10.28 -21.79
CA GLU A 118 -4.48 10.97 -22.56
C GLU A 118 -4.78 12.47 -22.59
N LEU A 119 -3.78 13.30 -22.28
CA LEU A 119 -3.90 14.75 -22.20
C LEU A 119 -2.93 15.42 -23.16
N ASN A 120 -3.40 16.43 -23.89
CA ASN A 120 -2.53 17.34 -24.64
C ASN A 120 -2.12 18.46 -23.69
N THR A 121 -0.92 18.38 -23.12
CA THR A 121 -0.43 19.38 -22.14
C THR A 121 0.18 20.62 -22.79
N GLY A 122 0.46 20.57 -24.09
CA GLY A 122 1.27 21.57 -24.77
C GLY A 122 2.72 21.55 -24.29
N GLU A 123 3.67 21.72 -25.20
CA GLU A 123 4.98 22.30 -24.88
C GLU A 123 4.98 23.75 -25.39
#